data_AF-A0A2N5FU14-F1
#
_entry.id   AF-A0A2N5FU14-F1
#
_cell.length_a   1.000
_cell.length_b   1.000
_cell.length_c   1.000
_cell.angle_alpha   90.00
_cell.angle_beta   90.00
_cell.angle_gamma   90.00
#
_symmetry.space_group_name_H-M   'P 1'
#
loop_
_entity.id
_entity.type
_entity.pdbx_description
1 polymer ?
#
loop_
_entity_poly.entity_id
_entity_poly.type
_entity_poly.pdbx_seq_one_letter_code
_entity_poly.pdbx_strand_id
1 'polypeptide(L)'
;FRLGHEGEEYTGLNGRPNSLENLIITEDHNGPFGSPFVDSNRAPVTEETTEAVQIIYFRPSLEKDSCARLAESLMGMFLQVHGGEGEFCIVG
;
A
#
# COMPACT_ATOMS: atom_id res chain seq x y z
N PHE A 1 8.80 -2.98 3.96
CA PHE A 1 8.66 -3.55 2.61
C PHE A 1 9.90 -4.38 2.30
N ARG A 2 9.78 -5.42 1.49
CA ARG A 2 10.92 -6.22 1.01
C ARG A 2 10.64 -6.71 -0.40
N LEU A 3 11.60 -7.39 -1.01
CA LEU A 3 11.37 -8.15 -2.24
C LEU A 3 10.79 -9.51 -1.89
N GLY A 4 9.79 -9.95 -2.65
CA GLY A 4 9.27 -11.31 -2.56
C GLY A 4 10.29 -12.33 -3.08
N HIS A 5 10.35 -13.45 -2.40
CA HIS A 5 11.24 -14.57 -2.68
C HIS A 5 10.60 -15.59 -3.62
N GLU A 6 11.43 -16.47 -4.18
CA GLU A 6 10.95 -17.58 -5.01
C GLU A 6 9.95 -18.45 -4.23
N GLY A 7 8.81 -18.75 -4.86
CA GLY A 7 7.75 -19.57 -4.27
C GLY A 7 6.81 -18.85 -3.30
N GLU A 8 7.01 -17.55 -3.04
CA GLU A 8 6.04 -16.78 -2.26
C GLU A 8 4.83 -16.37 -3.10
N GLU A 9 3.64 -16.56 -2.55
CA GLU A 9 2.37 -16.21 -3.19
C GLU A 9 1.35 -15.67 -2.17
N TYR A 10 0.41 -14.86 -2.65
CA TYR A 10 -0.86 -14.63 -1.94
C TYR A 10 -2.04 -14.65 -2.89
N THR A 11 -3.22 -14.89 -2.34
CA THR A 11 -4.49 -14.72 -3.05
C THR A 11 -4.82 -13.23 -3.15
N GLY A 12 -4.90 -12.72 -4.38
CA GLY A 12 -5.28 -11.33 -4.63
C GLY A 12 -6.77 -11.10 -4.38
N LEU A 13 -7.19 -9.83 -4.30
CA LEU A 13 -8.61 -9.46 -4.23
C LEU A 13 -9.43 -9.95 -5.44
N ASN A 14 -8.77 -10.29 -6.54
CA ASN A 14 -9.37 -10.93 -7.71
C ASN A 14 -9.62 -12.45 -7.55
N GLY A 15 -9.31 -13.02 -6.39
CA GLY A 15 -9.46 -14.45 -6.08
C GLY A 15 -8.43 -15.35 -6.76
N ARG A 16 -7.38 -14.80 -7.39
CA ARG A 16 -6.33 -15.56 -8.06
C ARG A 16 -5.05 -15.57 -7.22
N PRO A 17 -4.28 -16.66 -7.21
CA PRO A 17 -2.93 -16.65 -6.65
C PRO A 17 -2.04 -15.73 -7.51
N ASN A 18 -1.23 -14.91 -6.84
CA ASN A 18 -0.22 -14.06 -7.47
C ASN A 18 1.14 -14.44 -6.90
N SER A 19 2.08 -14.75 -7.79
CA SER A 19 3.49 -14.87 -7.40
C SER A 19 4.02 -13.51 -6.96
N LEU A 20 4.76 -13.51 -5.86
CA LEU A 20 5.38 -12.31 -5.28
C LEU A 20 6.85 -12.19 -5.65
N GLU A 21 7.38 -13.17 -6.38
CA GLU A 21 8.78 -13.22 -6.74
C GLU A 21 9.20 -11.94 -7.48
N ASN A 22 10.28 -11.30 -6.99
CA ASN A 22 10.82 -10.05 -7.53
C ASN A 22 9.86 -8.84 -7.46
N LEU A 23 8.75 -8.93 -6.74
CA LEU A 23 7.87 -7.79 -6.47
C LEU A 23 8.26 -7.10 -5.17
N ILE A 24 8.08 -5.79 -5.12
CA ILE A 24 8.06 -5.07 -3.85
C ILE A 24 6.77 -5.47 -3.14
N ILE A 25 6.91 -5.99 -1.92
CA ILE A 25 5.79 -6.39 -1.09
C ILE A 25 5.76 -5.58 0.20
N THR A 26 4.55 -5.30 0.65
CA THR A 26 4.28 -4.86 2.02
C THR A 26 3.82 -6.07 2.82
N GLU A 27 4.41 -6.22 4.00
CA GLU A 27 4.15 -7.31 4.91
C GLU A 27 4.02 -6.80 6.35
N ASP A 28 3.30 -7.56 7.16
CA ASP A 28 3.30 -7.45 8.62
C ASP A 28 3.78 -8.79 9.22
N HIS A 29 3.58 -8.99 10.53
CA HIS A 29 3.96 -10.21 11.21
C HIS A 29 3.25 -11.50 10.72
N ASN A 30 2.13 -11.36 10.00
CA ASN A 30 1.37 -12.46 9.41
C ASN A 30 1.73 -12.73 7.93
N GLY A 31 2.70 -11.98 7.38
CA GLY A 31 3.20 -12.15 6.02
C GLY A 31 2.77 -11.05 5.05
N PRO A 32 2.90 -11.26 3.73
CA PRO A 32 2.61 -10.23 2.74
C PRO A 32 1.10 -9.91 2.68
N PHE A 33 0.75 -8.64 2.45
CA PHE A 33 -0.64 -8.22 2.22
C PHE A 33 -0.86 -7.29 1.04
N GLY A 34 0.20 -6.74 0.45
CA GLY A 34 0.05 -5.79 -0.64
C GLY A 34 1.29 -5.73 -1.52
N SER A 35 1.08 -5.26 -2.74
CA SER A 35 2.13 -4.94 -3.71
C SER A 35 1.67 -3.75 -4.56
N PRO A 36 2.56 -3.11 -5.33
CA PRO A 36 2.17 -2.07 -6.29
C PRO A 36 1.19 -2.54 -7.39
N PHE A 37 0.92 -3.84 -7.52
CA PHE A 37 0.15 -4.41 -8.63
C PHE A 37 -1.24 -4.85 -8.23
N VAL A 38 -1.37 -5.71 -7.21
CA VAL A 38 -2.65 -6.28 -6.77
C VAL A 38 -2.58 -6.46 -5.26
N ASP A 39 -3.54 -5.94 -4.51
CA ASP A 39 -3.60 -6.19 -3.07
C ASP A 39 -4.05 -7.62 -2.76
N SER A 40 -3.59 -8.15 -1.62
CA SER A 40 -4.07 -9.45 -1.13
C SER A 40 -5.51 -9.34 -0.62
N ASN A 41 -6.20 -10.47 -0.55
CA ASN A 41 -7.49 -10.57 0.13
C ASN A 41 -7.41 -10.55 1.67
N ARG A 42 -6.22 -10.33 2.24
CA ARG A 42 -5.99 -10.35 3.69
C ARG A 42 -6.33 -9.03 4.38
N ALA A 43 -6.15 -7.90 3.69
CA ALA A 43 -6.39 -6.57 4.23
C ALA A 43 -7.27 -5.70 3.30
N PRO A 44 -8.45 -6.18 2.87
CA PRO A 44 -9.37 -5.36 2.11
C PRO A 44 -9.92 -4.22 2.97
N VAL A 45 -10.09 -3.05 2.37
CA VAL A 45 -10.99 -2.02 2.92
C VAL A 45 -12.43 -2.54 2.79
N THR A 46 -13.18 -2.48 3.88
CA THR A 46 -14.58 -2.89 3.94
C THR A 46 -15.45 -1.74 4.45
N GLU A 47 -16.77 -1.92 4.42
CA GLU A 47 -17.70 -0.93 5.02
C GLU A 47 -17.52 -0.77 6.53
N GLU A 48 -16.89 -1.75 7.21
CA GLU A 48 -16.60 -1.70 8.64
C GLU A 48 -15.25 -1.03 8.96
N THR A 49 -14.45 -0.68 7.94
CA THR A 49 -13.13 -0.08 8.14
C THR A 49 -13.25 1.36 8.67
N THR A 50 -12.79 1.58 9.90
CA THR A 50 -12.74 2.92 10.53
C THR A 50 -11.35 3.53 10.51
N GLU A 51 -10.31 2.70 10.45
CA GLU A 51 -8.91 3.10 10.41
C GLU A 51 -8.25 2.41 9.21
N ALA A 52 -7.58 3.18 8.36
CA ALA A 52 -6.97 2.68 7.15
C ALA A 52 -5.54 3.19 6.99
N VAL A 53 -4.68 2.37 6.40
CA VAL A 53 -3.32 2.74 6.01
C VAL A 53 -3.25 2.78 4.49
N GLN A 54 -2.86 3.92 3.92
CA GLN A 54 -2.59 4.06 2.50
C GLN A 54 -1.09 3.91 2.23
N ILE A 55 -0.73 3.07 1.27
CA ILE A 55 0.67 2.83 0.89
C ILE A 55 0.87 3.35 -0.52
N ILE A 56 1.71 4.38 -0.67
CA ILE A 56 2.00 5.02 -1.95
C ILE A 56 3.42 4.68 -2.39
N TYR A 57 3.56 4.12 -3.58
CA TYR A 57 4.86 3.80 -4.17
C TYR A 57 5.29 4.91 -5.14
N PHE A 58 6.33 5.64 -4.76
CA PHE A 58 6.93 6.65 -5.63
C PHE A 58 8.07 6.06 -6.46
N ARG A 59 8.21 6.57 -7.69
CA ARG A 59 9.37 6.23 -8.53
C ARG A 59 10.64 6.85 -7.93
N PRO A 60 11.80 6.16 -7.93
CA PRO A 60 13.06 6.70 -7.44
C PRO A 60 13.52 7.99 -8.14
N SER A 61 13.00 8.26 -9.34
CA SER A 61 13.29 9.48 -10.10
C SER A 61 12.61 10.74 -9.55
N LEU A 62 11.71 10.63 -8.58
CA LEU A 62 11.02 11.76 -7.96
C LEU A 62 11.82 12.27 -6.76
N GLU A 63 11.94 13.59 -6.66
CA GLU A 63 12.55 14.23 -5.50
C GLU A 63 11.68 14.05 -4.25
N LYS A 64 12.31 13.88 -3.09
CA LYS A 64 11.62 13.65 -1.81
C LYS A 64 10.57 14.72 -1.49
N ASP A 65 10.88 15.99 -1.74
CA ASP A 65 9.94 17.11 -1.52
C ASP A 65 8.72 17.03 -2.45
N SER A 66 8.91 16.55 -3.68
CA SER A 66 7.81 16.33 -4.62
C SER A 66 6.93 15.16 -4.16
N CYS A 67 7.53 14.08 -3.66
CA CYS A 67 6.79 12.96 -3.06
C CYS A 67 5.97 13.41 -1.84
N ALA A 68 6.56 14.24 -0.96
CA ALA A 68 5.87 14.76 0.22
C ALA A 68 4.64 15.61 -0.16
N ARG A 69 4.78 16.55 -1.12
CA ARG A 69 3.63 17.35 -1.61
C ARG A 69 2.54 16.50 -2.24
N LEU A 70 2.91 15.45 -2.98
CA LEU A 70 1.95 14.52 -3.57
C LEU A 70 1.21 13.70 -2.50
N ALA A 71 1.93 13.19 -1.50
CA ALA A 71 1.35 12.45 -0.38
C ALA A 71 0.39 13.34 0.44
N GLU A 72 0.82 14.57 0.77
CA GLU A 72 -0.01 15.57 1.47
C GLU A 72 -1.28 15.91 0.68
N SER A 73 -1.15 16.13 -0.63
CA SER A 73 -2.30 16.42 -1.50
C SER A 73 -3.28 15.24 -1.55
N LEU A 74 -2.78 14.00 -1.67
CA LEU A 74 -3.59 12.78 -1.65
C LEU A 74 -4.35 12.63 -0.33
N MET A 75 -3.64 12.78 0.80
CA MET A 75 -4.23 12.74 2.13
C MET A 75 -5.33 13.79 2.29
N GLY A 76 -5.04 15.04 1.90
CA GLY A 76 -6.02 16.14 1.99
C GLY A 76 -7.28 15.87 1.16
N MET A 77 -7.12 15.40 -0.09
CA MET A 77 -8.26 15.03 -0.94
C MET A 77 -9.08 13.87 -0.34
N PHE A 78 -8.41 12.87 0.22
CA PHE A 78 -9.09 11.72 0.82
C PHE A 78 -9.91 12.13 2.04
N LEU A 79 -9.32 12.90 2.96
CA LEU A 79 -9.97 13.42 4.17
C LEU A 79 -11.09 14.40 3.84
N GLN A 80 -10.97 15.18 2.76
CA GLN A 80 -12.05 16.09 2.33
C GLN A 80 -13.34 15.33 1.98
N VAL A 81 -13.22 14.12 1.42
CA VAL A 81 -14.37 13.30 1.01
C VAL A 81 -14.91 12.46 2.18
N HIS A 82 -14.01 11.88 3.00
CA HIS A 82 -14.39 10.90 4.02
C HIS A 82 -14.40 11.44 5.46
N GLY A 83 -13.89 12.66 5.67
CA GLY A 83 -13.65 13.22 7.00
C GLY A 83 -12.46 12.57 7.72
N GLY A 84 -12.36 12.80 9.03
CA GLY A 84 -11.36 12.20 9.90
C GLY A 84 -10.05 13.00 10.00
N GLU A 85 -9.02 12.34 10.51
CA GLU A 85 -7.66 12.87 10.68
C GLU A 85 -6.68 11.93 9.97
N GLY A 86 -5.53 12.46 9.59
CA GLY A 86 -4.51 11.69 8.89
C GLY A 86 -3.13 12.29 9.08
N GLU A 87 -2.16 11.39 9.06
CA GLU A 87 -0.74 11.72 9.00
C GLU A 87 -0.09 10.89 7.90
N PHE A 88 1.04 11.36 7.39
CA PHE A 88 1.84 10.61 6.42
C PHE A 88 3.31 10.66 6.79
N CYS A 89 4.04 9.64 6.36
CA CYS A 89 5.50 9.63 6.40
C CYS A 89 6.04 9.13 5.06
N ILE A 90 7.25 9.58 4.71
CA ILE A 90 7.98 9.09 3.55
C ILE A 90 9.10 8.18 4.05
N VAL A 91 9.09 6.94 3.58
CA VAL A 91 10.10 5.91 3.88
C VAL A 91 10.94 5.63 2.64
N GLY A 92 12.28 5.74 2.76
CA GLY A 92 13.21 5.58 1.64
C GLY A 92 14.61 6.11 1.92
#